data_AF-A0A521BD28-F1
#
_entry.id   AF-A0A521BD28-F1
#
_cell.length_a   1.000
_cell.length_b   1.000
_cell.length_c   1.000
_cell.angle_alpha   90.00
_cell.angle_beta   90.00
_cell.angle_gamma   90.00
#
_symmetry.space_group_name_H-M   'P 1'
#
loop_
_entity.id
_entity.type
_entity.pdbx_description
1 polymer ?
#
loop_
_entity_poly.entity_id
_entity_poly.type
_entity_poly.pdbx_seq_one_letter_code
_entity_poly.pdbx_strand_id
1 'polypeptide(L)'
;MVNEIDNWETANDIITSFPTADLLGKGTNRVIFNVGGNKYRILCKYQFGKNMVHLFVLWIGTHAEYDKLCAEGKQYTIEKY
;
A
#
# COMPACT_ATOMS: atom_id res chain seq x y z
N MET A 1 -14.88 -17.27 -13.30
CA MET A 1 -14.55 -17.02 -11.88
C MET A 1 -15.17 -15.69 -11.54
N VAL A 2 -16.22 -15.72 -10.71
CA VAL A 2 -16.74 -14.50 -10.10
C VAL A 2 -15.68 -14.05 -9.10
N ASN A 3 -15.08 -12.88 -9.31
CA ASN A 3 -14.19 -12.29 -8.32
C ASN A 3 -15.06 -11.96 -7.12
N GLU A 4 -14.93 -12.74 -6.05
CA GLU A 4 -15.47 -12.34 -4.75
C GLU A 4 -14.92 -10.94 -4.43
N ILE A 5 -15.80 -10.05 -4.01
CA ILE A 5 -15.38 -8.78 -3.44
C ILE A 5 -14.69 -9.17 -2.14
N ASP A 6 -13.36 -9.16 -2.13
CA ASP A 6 -12.61 -9.44 -0.91
C ASP A 6 -13.05 -8.44 0.16
N ASN A 7 -13.74 -8.94 1.18
CA ASN A 7 -14.11 -8.16 2.35
C ASN A 7 -12.86 -7.99 3.21
N TRP A 8 -12.07 -6.95 2.92
CA TRP A 8 -10.95 -6.58 3.77
C TRP A 8 -11.44 -5.93 5.06
N GLU A 9 -11.21 -6.60 6.17
CA GLU A 9 -11.50 -6.12 7.53
C GLU A 9 -10.22 -5.73 8.27
N THR A 10 -9.09 -6.30 7.86
CA THR A 10 -7.78 -6.15 8.48
C THR A 10 -6.68 -5.91 7.45
N ALA A 11 -5.53 -5.40 7.91
CA ALA A 11 -4.37 -5.20 7.06
C ALA A 11 -3.81 -6.52 6.49
N ASN A 12 -4.03 -7.63 7.17
CA ASN A 12 -3.61 -8.96 6.70
C ASN A 12 -4.43 -9.42 5.48
N ASP A 13 -5.66 -8.96 5.34
CA ASP A 13 -6.48 -9.30 4.16
C ASP A 13 -5.89 -8.67 2.89
N ILE A 14 -5.29 -7.48 3.02
CA ILE A 14 -4.53 -6.83 1.94
C ILE A 14 -3.39 -7.73 1.47
N ILE A 15 -2.63 -8.30 2.41
CA ILE A 15 -1.50 -9.20 2.10
C ILE A 15 -1.99 -10.54 1.54
N THR A 16 -3.16 -11.01 1.97
CA THR A 16 -3.76 -12.24 1.45
C THR A 16 -4.14 -12.08 -0.03
N SER A 17 -4.76 -10.96 -0.39
CA SER A 17 -5.11 -10.65 -1.78
C SER A 17 -3.91 -10.22 -2.62
N PHE A 18 -2.94 -9.53 -2.01
CA PHE A 18 -1.70 -9.05 -2.65
C PHE A 18 -0.46 -9.54 -1.89
N PRO A 19 -0.02 -10.79 -2.09
CA PRO A 19 1.10 -11.37 -1.33
C PRO A 19 2.45 -10.67 -1.52
N THR A 20 2.59 -9.88 -2.58
CA THR A 20 3.79 -9.08 -2.83
C THR A 20 3.68 -7.65 -2.28
N ALA A 21 2.58 -7.29 -1.62
CA ALA A 21 2.46 -5.99 -0.98
C ALA A 21 3.20 -5.99 0.36
N ASP A 22 3.68 -4.82 0.78
CA ASP A 22 4.36 -4.65 2.06
C ASP A 22 3.57 -3.70 2.95
N LEU A 23 3.14 -4.17 4.12
CA LEU A 23 2.63 -3.29 5.17
C LEU A 23 3.80 -2.51 5.79
N LEU A 24 3.69 -1.20 5.83
CA LEU A 24 4.70 -0.36 6.47
C LEU A 24 4.57 -0.47 7.99
N GLY A 25 5.67 -0.88 8.64
CA GLY A 25 5.75 -1.02 10.09
C GLY A 25 5.58 0.29 10.88
N LYS A 26 5.98 0.26 12.15
CA LYS A 26 5.86 1.40 13.10
C LYS A 26 4.41 1.83 13.40
N GLY A 27 3.47 0.89 13.29
CA GLY A 27 2.05 1.16 13.58
C GLY A 27 1.38 2.10 12.57
N THR A 28 1.96 2.27 11.38
CA THR A 28 1.33 3.09 10.33
C THR A 28 0.27 2.29 9.60
N ASN A 29 -0.76 2.98 9.11
CA ASN A 29 -1.78 2.41 8.23
C ASN A 29 -1.39 2.58 6.76
N ARG A 30 -0.15 2.24 6.41
CA ARG A 30 0.40 2.41 5.07
C ARG A 30 0.75 1.06 4.46
N VAL A 31 0.58 0.94 3.15
CA VAL A 31 0.89 -0.26 2.38
C VAL A 31 1.55 0.13 1.07
N ILE A 32 2.49 -0.70 0.63
CA ILE A 32 3.20 -0.58 -0.63
C ILE A 32 2.74 -1.69 -1.57
N PHE A 33 2.26 -1.32 -2.76
CA PHE A 33 1.94 -2.27 -3.81
C PHE A 33 3.03 -2.31 -4.88
N ASN A 34 3.40 -3.52 -5.30
CA ASN A 34 4.33 -3.78 -6.39
C ASN A 34 3.57 -3.89 -7.72
N VAL A 35 3.88 -3.02 -8.69
CA VAL A 35 3.11 -2.90 -9.95
C VAL A 35 4.01 -3.00 -11.18
N GLY A 36 3.48 -3.55 -12.27
CA GLY A 36 4.14 -3.58 -13.58
C GLY A 36 5.36 -4.49 -13.64
N GLY A 37 5.30 -5.67 -13.00
CA GLY A 37 6.44 -6.60 -12.93
C GLY A 37 7.55 -6.07 -12.02
N ASN A 38 7.15 -5.57 -10.84
CA ASN A 38 8.04 -5.00 -9.81
C ASN A 38 8.75 -3.68 -10.19
N LYS A 39 8.38 -3.05 -11.31
CA LYS A 39 8.99 -1.80 -11.79
C LYS A 39 8.57 -0.57 -10.99
N TYR A 40 7.34 -0.58 -10.48
CA TYR A 40 6.74 0.55 -9.78
C TYR A 40 6.30 0.18 -8.36
N ARG A 41 6.09 1.23 -7.57
CA ARG A 41 5.60 1.21 -6.19
C ARG A 41 4.45 2.19 -6.08
N ILE A 42 3.34 1.75 -5.51
CA ILE A 42 2.24 2.61 -5.11
C ILE A 42 2.19 2.58 -3.58
N LEU A 43 2.47 3.71 -2.96
CA LEU A 43 2.32 3.91 -1.52
C LEU A 43 0.90 4.41 -1.26
N CYS A 44 0.14 3.61 -0.52
CA CYS A 44 -1.21 3.94 -0.09
C CYS A 44 -1.30 4.05 1.42
N LYS A 45 -2.28 4.81 1.89
CA LYS A 45 -2.82 4.72 3.25
C LYS A 45 -4.14 3.96 3.20
N TYR A 46 -4.34 3.00 4.10
CA TYR A 46 -5.58 2.27 4.23
C TYR A 46 -6.39 2.75 5.44
N GLN A 47 -7.71 2.67 5.33
CA GLN A 47 -8.63 2.91 6.42
C GLN A 47 -9.77 1.90 6.34
N PHE A 48 -9.95 1.10 7.40
CA PHE A 48 -11.09 0.19 7.51
C PHE A 48 -12.29 0.93 8.09
N GLY A 49 -13.29 1.16 7.25
CA GLY A 49 -14.60 1.66 7.66
C GLY A 49 -15.53 0.51 8.03
N LYS A 50 -16.74 0.84 8.49
CA LYS A 50 -17.73 -0.16 8.94
C LYS A 50 -18.14 -1.16 7.84
N ASN A 51 -18.22 -0.69 6.59
CA ASN A 51 -18.74 -1.46 5.46
C ASN A 51 -17.81 -1.46 4.24
N MET A 52 -16.70 -0.71 4.29
CA MET A 52 -15.79 -0.56 3.16
C MET A 52 -14.40 -0.20 3.63
N VAL A 53 -13.41 -0.67 2.88
CA VAL A 53 -12.02 -0.24 3.01
C VAL A 53 -11.75 0.93 2.05
N HIS A 54 -11.05 1.95 2.52
CA HIS A 54 -10.55 3.04 1.70
C HIS A 54 -9.04 2.91 1.52
N LEU A 55 -8.57 3.02 0.28
CA LEU A 55 -7.17 3.21 -0.05
C LEU A 55 -6.97 4.63 -0.62
N PHE A 56 -6.08 5.38 0.00
CA PHE A 56 -5.67 6.70 -0.46
C PHE A 56 -4.27 6.57 -1.04
N VAL A 57 -4.11 6.87 -2.33
CA VAL A 57 -2.80 6.91 -2.96
C VAL A 57 -2.06 8.14 -2.45
N LEU A 58 -0.87 7.95 -1.88
CA LEU A 58 -0.04 9.03 -1.34
C LEU A 58 1.17 9.32 -2.23
N TRP A 59 1.64 8.30 -2.95
CA TRP A 59 2.78 8.39 -3.85
C TRP A 59 2.81 7.25 -4.86
N ILE A 60 3.23 7.55 -6.09
CA ILE A 60 3.52 6.57 -7.15
C ILE A 60 4.89 6.91 -7.76
N GLY A 61 5.70 5.88 -8.00
CA GLY A 61 6.95 6.00 -8.75
C GLY A 61 7.67 4.67 -8.93
N THR A 62 8.90 4.73 -9.41
CA THR A 62 9.76 3.56 -9.64
C THR A 62 10.30 2.96 -8.34
N HIS A 63 10.79 1.73 -8.41
CA HIS A 63 11.52 1.11 -7.30
C HIS A 63 12.66 1.99 -6.79
N ALA A 64 13.49 2.52 -7.70
CA ALA A 64 14.66 3.33 -7.32
C ALA A 64 14.27 4.67 -6.68
N GLU A 65 13.14 5.27 -7.07
CA GLU A 65 12.62 6.46 -6.40
C GLU A 65 12.05 6.15 -5.02
N TYR A 66 11.41 4.98 -4.87
CA TYR A 66 10.95 4.50 -3.57
C TYR A 66 12.11 4.23 -2.60
N ASP A 67 13.23 3.69 -3.08
CA ASP A 67 14.43 3.48 -2.28
C ASP A 67 14.99 4.81 -1.74
N LYS A 68 14.98 5.87 -2.55
CA LYS A 68 15.37 7.22 -2.11
C LYS A 68 14.43 7.77 -1.04
N LEU A 69 13.12 7.59 -1.19
CA LEU A 69 12.16 7.97 -0.14
C LEU A 69 12.43 7.21 1.16
N CYS A 70 12.77 5.93 1.07
CA CYS A 70 13.10 5.11 2.24
C CYS A 70 14.36 5.59 2.95
N ALA A 71 15.41 5.91 2.21
CA ALA A 71 16.66 6.45 2.75
C ALA A 71 16.47 7.77 3.51
N GLU A 72 15.48 8.56 3.09
CA GLU A 72 15.11 9.83 3.72
C GLU A 72 14.03 9.70 4.81
N GLY A 73 13.52 8.48 5.08
CA GLY A 73 12.43 8.26 6.03
C GLY A 73 11.06 8.79 5.56
N LYS A 74 10.94 9.19 4.30
CA LYS A 74 9.74 9.86 3.74
C LYS A 74 8.61 8.90 3.39
N GLN A 75 8.85 7.58 3.34
CA GLN A 75 7.80 6.57 3.14
C GLN A 75 6.71 6.63 4.23
N TYR A 76 7.02 7.19 5.41
CA TYR A 76 6.09 7.37 6.52
C TYR A 76 5.36 8.72 6.52
N THR A 77 5.85 9.72 5.79
CA THR A 77 5.38 11.12 5.90
C THR A 77 4.89 11.71 4.59
N ILE A 78 5.25 11.13 3.44
CA ILE A 78 4.82 11.65 2.14
C ILE A 78 3.32 11.47 1.93
N GLU A 79 2.69 12.53 1.44
CA GLU A 79 1.26 12.63 1.08
C GLU A 79 1.14 13.56 -0.15
N LYS A 80 1.84 13.21 -1.23
CA LYS A 80 2.07 14.12 -2.39
C LYS A 80 1.20 13.74 -3.59
N TYR A 81 0.03 13.19 -3.35
CA TYR A 81 -1.01 12.86 -4.34
C TYR A 81 -2.40 13.09 -3.74
#